data_AF-A0A2M7QTN7-F1
#
_entry.id   AF-A0A2M7QTN7-F1
#
_cell.length_a   1.000
_cell.length_b   1.000
_cell.length_c   1.000
_cell.angle_alpha   90.00
_cell.angle_beta   90.00
_cell.angle_gamma   90.00
#
_symmetry.space_group_name_H-M   'P 1'
#
loop_
_entity.id
_entity.type
_entity.pdbx_description
1 polymer ?
#
loop_
_entity_poly.entity_id
_entity_poly.type
_entity_poly.pdbx_seq_one_letter_code
_entity_poly.pdbx_strand_id
1 'polypeptide(L)'
;MVNSENTTTKEVRPNSSNNSIFSRIRNNFNGNQADPTYLVNPSRRSFLRGAAGVAATFALGSAASPHTGQPDNPNEAATTAPAQTVEPPVAAGETVEPEKSVTPLILDIFNAPAFFDKVIAEQSQTTGVDAQTVLNKFGVTEDWTFFDFKNATPENEAESTILLLTALKSHYASHGENVDAVRAHTARFLNTPDVQAKHGSIEEAFGFDSIETDELGNPTLWLRVSPEIFDQLLAQSNQSVVNMSIQLGKVGIKYELYKQVRMNPDIEYPTKSQRRIGDNVAATYFDGENNQISKEEYDELERLASEKKVVLGENPTDRDLLMQDGYIKERAYDNLKLMVELATKYPDKILVVAAGNPGATVATFPDLREARAKLDEEGLWPPNLFTVGYVDEGQDGYQGPAEYGADFYVWYKDIQLISDEDPASSYATPMVTEIVRHLQSLGLRDPKDIRKALTGMSIDINTPDHKTYIKGNDSRPYYMIDFGKVKRAFQIPIEPDELRVE
;
A
#
# COMPACT_ATOMS: atom_id res chain seq x y z
N MET A 1 35.51 -10.88 -58.37
CA MET A 1 36.16 -12.00 -57.65
C MET A 1 37.01 -11.42 -56.54
N VAL A 2 37.03 -12.08 -55.38
CA VAL A 2 38.13 -12.22 -54.39
C VAL A 2 39.09 -11.04 -54.15
N ASN A 3 39.22 -10.67 -52.87
CA ASN A 3 40.39 -10.32 -52.03
C ASN A 3 41.74 -9.97 -52.74
N SER A 4 42.67 -9.16 -52.23
CA SER A 4 42.90 -8.51 -50.92
C SER A 4 43.69 -7.19 -51.19
N GLU A 5 44.47 -6.51 -50.31
CA GLU A 5 44.91 -6.67 -48.90
C GLU A 5 45.40 -5.32 -48.36
N ASN A 6 45.44 -5.13 -47.03
CA ASN A 6 46.59 -4.49 -46.33
C ASN A 6 46.39 -4.36 -44.81
N THR A 7 47.22 -5.06 -44.06
CA THR A 7 47.49 -4.79 -42.64
C THR A 7 48.51 -3.67 -42.46
N THR A 8 48.26 -2.72 -41.55
CA THR A 8 49.32 -2.29 -40.62
C THR A 8 48.75 -1.69 -39.33
N THR A 9 49.43 -2.01 -38.23
CA THR A 9 49.14 -1.65 -36.83
C THR A 9 49.15 -0.15 -36.55
N LYS A 10 48.33 0.28 -35.57
CA LYS A 10 48.65 1.47 -34.76
C LYS A 10 48.24 1.32 -33.30
N GLU A 11 49.01 1.97 -32.44
CA GLU A 11 48.99 1.87 -30.98
C GLU A 11 47.70 2.45 -30.37
N VAL A 12 47.21 1.85 -29.29
CA VAL A 12 46.22 2.47 -28.39
C VAL A 12 46.92 2.86 -27.09
N ARG A 13 46.90 4.16 -26.78
CA ARG A 13 47.36 4.69 -25.48
C ARG A 13 46.22 4.62 -24.46
N PRO A 14 46.47 4.30 -23.18
CA PRO A 14 45.48 4.47 -22.12
C PRO A 14 45.52 5.89 -21.55
N ASN A 15 44.40 6.61 -21.68
CA ASN A 15 44.00 7.81 -20.92
C ASN A 15 42.58 8.16 -21.40
N SER A 16 41.65 8.68 -20.59
CA SER A 16 41.62 8.88 -19.14
C SER A 16 40.16 9.17 -18.74
N SER A 17 39.84 9.07 -17.44
CA SER A 17 38.66 9.67 -16.80
C SER A 17 37.29 9.48 -17.46
N ASN A 18 36.53 8.48 -16.97
CA ASN A 18 35.09 8.62 -16.80
C ASN A 18 34.76 8.33 -15.34
N ASN A 19 34.42 9.39 -14.58
CA ASN A 19 33.92 9.26 -13.21
C ASN A 19 32.48 8.75 -13.27
N SER A 20 32.25 7.48 -12.95
CA SER A 20 30.88 6.98 -12.78
C SER A 20 30.29 7.50 -11.47
N ILE A 21 29.12 8.12 -11.56
CA ILE A 21 28.31 8.56 -10.42
C ILE A 21 27.57 7.34 -9.85
N PHE A 22 28.32 6.40 -9.26
CA PHE A 22 27.81 5.16 -8.68
C PHE A 22 28.53 4.83 -7.35
N SER A 23 28.52 5.78 -6.41
CA SER A 23 29.10 5.58 -5.06
C SER A 23 28.52 6.49 -3.96
N ARG A 24 27.30 7.05 -4.12
CA ARG A 24 26.73 8.02 -3.16
C ARG A 24 25.45 7.66 -2.41
N ILE A 25 24.86 6.47 -2.62
CA ILE A 25 23.80 5.93 -1.74
C ILE A 25 24.12 4.47 -1.38
N ARG A 26 25.28 4.27 -0.71
CA ARG A 26 25.62 3.00 -0.03
C ARG A 26 26.81 3.16 0.95
N ASN A 27 26.87 4.30 1.65
CA ASN A 27 27.84 4.55 2.72
C ASN A 27 27.24 5.48 3.79
N ASN A 28 26.30 4.92 4.55
CA ASN A 28 26.09 5.17 5.98
C ASN A 28 25.65 3.82 6.56
N PHE A 29 26.05 3.50 7.80
CA PHE A 29 26.02 2.15 8.39
C PHE A 29 27.02 1.13 7.80
N ASN A 30 28.31 1.47 7.88
CA ASN A 30 29.29 0.48 8.32
C ASN A 30 30.48 1.17 8.99
N GLY A 31 30.53 1.10 10.33
CA GLY A 31 31.41 1.94 11.14
C GLY A 31 31.75 1.31 12.49
N ASN A 32 32.37 0.12 12.48
CA ASN A 32 33.47 -0.24 13.38
C ASN A 32 33.97 -1.66 13.05
N GLN A 33 35.02 -1.77 12.24
CA GLN A 33 35.92 -2.91 12.31
C GLN A 33 36.83 -2.72 13.54
N ALA A 34 36.91 -3.73 14.39
CA ALA A 34 37.96 -3.88 15.40
C ALA A 34 38.53 -5.30 15.33
N ASP A 35 39.86 -5.39 15.45
CA ASP A 35 40.67 -6.60 15.24
C ASP A 35 40.31 -7.76 16.20
N PRO A 36 40.36 -9.04 15.78
CA PRO A 36 40.07 -10.16 16.65
C PRO A 36 41.31 -10.58 17.44
N THR A 37 41.39 -10.20 18.71
CA THR A 37 42.32 -10.82 19.67
C THR A 37 41.61 -11.30 20.92
N TYR A 38 42.03 -12.47 21.39
CA TYR A 38 41.51 -13.17 22.56
C TYR A 38 41.56 -12.28 23.82
N LEU A 39 40.55 -12.40 24.71
CA LEU A 39 40.72 -12.87 26.09
C LEU A 39 39.41 -12.77 26.93
N VAL A 40 39.05 -13.91 27.53
CA VAL A 40 38.55 -14.11 28.91
C VAL A 40 37.50 -13.14 29.50
N ASN A 41 36.34 -13.72 29.80
CA ASN A 41 35.23 -13.23 30.63
C ASN A 41 35.62 -12.93 32.10
N PRO A 42 35.18 -11.79 32.69
CA PRO A 42 34.77 -11.79 34.10
C PRO A 42 33.55 -10.92 34.47
N SER A 43 32.50 -11.58 34.98
CA SER A 43 31.67 -11.24 36.18
C SER A 43 31.21 -9.79 36.51
N ARG A 44 29.88 -9.62 36.55
CA ARG A 44 29.02 -9.01 37.62
C ARG A 44 29.54 -7.85 38.53
N ARG A 45 28.67 -6.82 38.64
CA ARG A 45 28.39 -5.84 39.75
C ARG A 45 29.16 -4.49 39.84
N SER A 46 28.44 -3.40 39.57
CA SER A 46 28.21 -2.22 40.45
C SER A 46 27.16 -1.29 39.79
N PHE A 47 26.02 -0.89 40.38
CA PHE A 47 25.68 -0.09 41.58
C PHE A 47 25.78 1.45 41.45
N LEU A 48 24.63 2.07 41.17
CA LEU A 48 24.04 3.30 41.77
C LEU A 48 24.78 4.67 41.79
N ARG A 49 24.08 5.68 41.22
CA ARG A 49 23.74 7.05 41.74
C ARG A 49 24.04 8.22 40.81
N GLY A 50 23.05 9.11 40.68
CA GLY A 50 23.17 10.49 40.18
C GLY A 50 21.80 11.16 40.21
N ALA A 51 21.58 12.14 41.09
CA ALA A 51 20.29 12.80 41.26
C ALA A 51 20.44 14.30 41.58
N ALA A 52 19.37 15.05 41.25
CA ALA A 52 18.99 16.38 41.76
C ALA A 52 19.62 17.66 41.17
N GLY A 53 18.77 18.70 41.09
CA GLY A 53 19.04 20.09 40.65
C GLY A 53 18.34 20.41 39.31
N VAL A 54 17.52 21.46 39.16
CA VAL A 54 17.22 22.65 40.00
C VAL A 54 15.74 23.07 39.80
N ALA A 55 15.16 23.82 40.75
CA ALA A 55 13.79 24.35 40.70
C ALA A 55 13.73 25.90 40.65
N ALA A 56 12.71 26.46 39.98
CA ALA A 56 12.04 27.75 40.26
C ALA A 56 10.83 27.90 39.31
N THR A 57 9.57 27.81 39.75
CA THR A 57 8.75 28.83 40.45
C THR A 57 8.31 30.02 39.57
N PHE A 58 7.02 30.06 39.20
CA PHE A 58 6.17 31.27 39.28
C PHE A 58 4.70 30.86 39.52
N ALA A 59 3.87 31.80 39.98
CA ALA A 59 2.73 31.50 40.86
C ALA A 59 1.36 32.06 40.42
N LEU A 60 0.32 31.32 40.83
CA LEU A 60 -0.99 31.76 41.35
C LEU A 60 -1.84 32.81 40.59
N GLY A 61 -3.06 32.38 40.27
CA GLY A 61 -4.29 33.18 40.26
C GLY A 61 -5.26 32.69 39.20
N SER A 62 -6.57 32.52 39.39
CA SER A 62 -7.50 32.62 40.53
C SER A 62 -8.85 32.07 40.01
N ALA A 63 -9.77 31.67 40.89
CA ALA A 63 -11.02 31.01 40.48
C ALA A 63 -12.12 31.98 39.98
N ALA A 64 -13.00 31.51 39.08
CA ALA A 64 -14.46 31.51 39.26
C ALA A 64 -15.22 30.89 38.06
N SER A 65 -16.21 30.05 38.36
CA SER A 65 -17.32 29.67 37.46
C SER A 65 -18.61 30.35 37.95
N PRO A 66 -19.79 30.05 37.38
CA PRO A 66 -20.25 30.27 36.01
C PRO A 66 -21.46 31.25 35.99
N HIS A 67 -21.98 31.62 34.81
CA HIS A 67 -23.30 32.27 34.74
C HIS A 67 -24.24 31.63 33.70
N THR A 68 -25.37 31.14 34.21
CA THR A 68 -26.57 30.73 33.48
C THR A 68 -27.46 31.93 33.15
N GLY A 69 -28.13 31.92 32.00
CA GLY A 69 -29.20 32.87 31.66
C GLY A 69 -30.15 32.31 30.61
N GLN A 70 -31.43 32.18 30.96
CA GLN A 70 -32.51 31.76 30.06
C GLN A 70 -32.97 32.90 29.12
N PRO A 71 -33.69 32.60 28.03
CA PRO A 71 -34.24 33.60 27.13
C PRO A 71 -35.63 34.07 27.57
N ASP A 72 -35.94 35.34 27.30
CA ASP A 72 -37.31 35.88 27.30
C ASP A 72 -37.74 36.28 25.88
N ASN A 73 -39.02 36.10 25.63
CA ASN A 73 -39.75 36.31 24.37
C ASN A 73 -40.54 37.66 24.46
N PRO A 74 -41.50 37.94 23.58
CA PRO A 74 -41.46 38.16 22.12
C PRO A 74 -41.55 39.66 21.76
N ASN A 75 -41.54 40.02 20.48
CA ASN A 75 -42.41 41.13 20.03
C ASN A 75 -42.80 41.03 18.55
N GLU A 76 -44.07 41.31 18.28
CA GLU A 76 -44.66 41.33 16.94
C GLU A 76 -44.36 42.65 16.21
N ALA A 77 -44.12 42.59 14.90
CA ALA A 77 -44.26 43.74 14.03
C ALA A 77 -44.77 43.28 12.66
N ALA A 78 -46.02 43.59 12.35
CA ALA A 78 -46.63 43.26 11.07
C ALA A 78 -45.96 44.01 9.92
N THR A 79 -45.58 43.31 8.86
CA THR A 79 -45.15 43.91 7.58
C THR A 79 -46.03 43.44 6.44
N THR A 80 -46.53 44.41 5.68
CA THR A 80 -47.47 44.23 4.57
C THR A 80 -46.82 43.56 3.37
N ALA A 81 -47.48 42.56 2.80
CA ALA A 81 -47.04 41.88 1.57
C ALA A 81 -47.09 42.83 0.35
N PRO A 82 -46.01 42.92 -0.45
CA PRO A 82 -46.07 43.49 -1.80
C PRO A 82 -46.67 42.47 -2.79
N ALA A 83 -47.32 42.98 -3.84
CA ALA A 83 -48.02 42.16 -4.83
C ALA A 83 -47.06 41.30 -5.65
N GLN A 84 -47.44 40.04 -5.89
CA GLN A 84 -46.74 39.15 -6.81
C GLN A 84 -46.97 39.60 -8.26
N THR A 85 -45.93 40.12 -8.91
CA THR A 85 -45.85 40.10 -10.38
C THR A 85 -45.67 38.66 -10.84
N VAL A 86 -46.68 38.14 -11.54
CA VAL A 86 -46.61 36.82 -12.20
C VAL A 86 -45.71 36.97 -13.43
N GLU A 87 -44.49 36.45 -13.36
CA GLU A 87 -43.65 36.29 -14.56
C GLU A 87 -44.29 35.26 -15.51
N PRO A 88 -44.20 35.46 -16.83
CA PRO A 88 -44.65 34.45 -17.79
C PRO A 88 -43.82 33.17 -17.64
N PRO A 89 -44.40 31.99 -17.95
CA PRO A 89 -43.69 30.73 -17.82
C PRO A 89 -42.44 30.75 -18.70
N VAL A 90 -41.26 30.69 -18.06
CA VAL A 90 -39.99 30.48 -18.74
C VAL A 90 -40.13 29.19 -19.54
N ALA A 91 -40.00 29.28 -20.86
CA ALA A 91 -40.02 28.10 -21.71
C ALA A 91 -38.98 27.11 -21.19
N ALA A 92 -39.34 25.83 -21.10
CA ALA A 92 -38.43 24.78 -20.66
C ALA A 92 -37.23 24.74 -21.61
N GLY A 93 -36.15 25.43 -21.22
CA GLY A 93 -34.89 25.39 -21.94
C GLY A 93 -34.41 23.94 -21.94
N GLU A 94 -33.92 23.50 -23.10
CA GLU A 94 -33.21 22.23 -23.19
C GLU A 94 -32.15 22.21 -22.09
N THR A 95 -32.25 21.25 -21.17
CA THR A 95 -31.23 21.02 -20.15
C THR A 95 -30.00 20.52 -20.87
N VAL A 96 -29.15 21.46 -21.31
CA VAL A 96 -27.82 21.18 -21.84
C VAL A 96 -27.08 20.43 -20.75
N GLU A 97 -26.86 19.13 -20.96
CA GLU A 97 -26.06 18.34 -20.03
C GLU A 97 -24.68 19.02 -19.88
N PRO A 98 -24.21 19.26 -18.65
CA PRO A 98 -22.97 19.99 -18.43
C PRO A 98 -21.82 19.23 -19.10
N GLU A 99 -21.03 19.94 -19.91
CA GLU A 99 -19.93 19.33 -20.63
C GLU A 99 -18.97 18.63 -19.66
N LYS A 100 -18.71 17.35 -19.91
CA LYS A 100 -17.86 16.53 -19.06
C LYS A 100 -16.42 16.98 -19.15
N SER A 101 -15.80 17.15 -17.98
CA SER A 101 -14.40 17.53 -17.91
C SER A 101 -13.50 16.30 -18.07
N VAL A 102 -12.52 16.42 -18.97
CA VAL A 102 -11.37 15.50 -19.08
C VAL A 102 -10.27 15.80 -18.05
N THR A 103 -10.49 16.72 -17.10
CA THR A 103 -9.68 16.83 -15.90
C THR A 103 -9.96 15.62 -15.00
N PRO A 104 -8.96 14.92 -14.45
CA PRO A 104 -9.19 13.81 -13.54
C PRO A 104 -9.67 14.31 -12.17
N LEU A 105 -10.50 13.50 -11.52
CA LEU A 105 -10.79 13.60 -10.09
C LEU A 105 -9.89 12.60 -9.35
N ILE A 106 -9.10 13.05 -8.38
CA ILE A 106 -8.34 12.17 -7.48
C ILE A 106 -9.12 12.08 -6.16
N LEU A 107 -9.50 10.87 -5.78
CA LEU A 107 -10.17 10.55 -4.52
C LEU A 107 -9.18 9.85 -3.60
N ASP A 108 -8.61 10.62 -2.68
CA ASP A 108 -7.52 10.18 -1.79
C ASP A 108 -7.52 10.99 -0.48
N ILE A 109 -6.62 10.64 0.45
CA ILE A 109 -6.38 11.35 1.69
C ILE A 109 -5.39 12.48 1.44
N PHE A 110 -5.87 13.72 1.51
CA PHE A 110 -5.08 14.96 1.37
C PHE A 110 -4.88 15.70 2.71
N ASN A 111 -5.44 15.19 3.80
CA ASN A 111 -5.26 15.72 5.15
C ASN A 111 -5.25 14.62 6.22
N ALA A 112 -4.49 13.54 5.96
CA ALA A 112 -4.26 12.46 6.92
C ALA A 112 -3.89 12.97 8.31
N PRO A 113 -2.92 13.91 8.47
CA PRO A 113 -2.47 14.33 9.79
C PRO A 113 -3.60 14.85 10.68
N ALA A 114 -4.41 15.82 10.20
CA ALA A 114 -5.48 16.39 10.99
C ALA A 114 -6.65 15.41 11.21
N PHE A 115 -6.93 14.54 10.25
CA PHE A 115 -7.93 13.48 10.40
C PHE A 115 -7.55 12.48 11.50
N PHE A 116 -6.35 11.90 11.42
CA PHE A 116 -5.92 10.92 12.41
C PHE A 116 -5.73 11.57 13.80
N ASP A 117 -5.32 12.84 13.89
CA ASP A 117 -5.29 13.56 15.18
C ASP A 117 -6.68 13.68 15.82
N LYS A 118 -7.72 13.97 15.02
CA LYS A 118 -9.12 13.95 15.48
C LYS A 118 -9.53 12.55 15.96
N VAL A 119 -9.27 11.50 15.17
CA VAL A 119 -9.65 10.12 15.52
C VAL A 119 -8.90 9.64 16.77
N ILE A 120 -7.61 9.95 16.91
CA ILE A 120 -6.81 9.63 18.10
C ILE A 120 -7.39 10.34 19.33
N ALA A 121 -7.77 11.63 19.23
CA ALA A 121 -8.39 12.36 20.32
C ALA A 121 -9.77 11.78 20.71
N GLU A 122 -10.58 11.36 19.75
CA GLU A 122 -11.86 10.68 19.98
C GLU A 122 -11.66 9.32 20.68
N GLN A 123 -10.64 8.54 20.29
CA GLN A 123 -10.29 7.28 20.96
C GLN A 123 -9.76 7.50 22.38
N SER A 124 -8.96 8.53 22.63
CA SER A 124 -8.53 8.90 23.98
C SER A 124 -9.70 9.28 24.90
N GLN A 125 -10.68 10.02 24.39
CA GLN A 125 -11.91 10.34 25.13
C GLN A 125 -12.74 9.07 25.41
N THR A 126 -12.83 8.16 24.45
CA THR A 126 -13.64 6.93 24.54
C THR A 126 -13.03 5.91 25.51
N THR A 127 -11.71 5.75 25.48
CA THR A 127 -10.98 4.78 26.32
C THR A 127 -10.57 5.33 27.68
N GLY A 128 -10.56 6.67 27.86
CA GLY A 128 -9.99 7.33 29.03
C GLY A 128 -8.46 7.31 29.08
N VAL A 129 -7.79 6.86 28.01
CA VAL A 129 -6.33 6.77 27.90
C VAL A 129 -5.80 7.97 27.12
N ASP A 130 -5.03 8.84 27.78
CA ASP A 130 -4.43 10.01 27.16
C ASP A 130 -3.38 9.63 26.10
N ALA A 131 -3.63 10.01 24.84
CA ALA A 131 -2.76 9.68 23.72
C ALA A 131 -1.36 10.24 23.94
N GLN A 132 -1.19 11.48 24.40
CA GLN A 132 0.14 12.05 24.58
C GLN A 132 0.96 11.27 25.62
N THR A 133 0.33 10.77 26.68
CA THR A 133 0.97 9.89 27.67
C THR A 133 1.41 8.56 27.05
N VAL A 134 0.59 7.94 26.20
CA VAL A 134 0.94 6.70 25.46
C VAL A 134 2.07 6.94 24.46
N LEU A 135 2.00 8.03 23.70
CA LEU A 135 3.01 8.42 22.73
C LEU A 135 4.37 8.72 23.43
N ASN A 136 4.34 9.48 24.54
CA ASN A 136 5.51 9.72 25.38
C ASN A 136 6.08 8.44 25.99
N LYS A 137 5.22 7.48 26.41
CA LYS A 137 5.64 6.16 26.95
C LYS A 137 6.47 5.37 25.93
N PHE A 138 6.13 5.46 24.64
CA PHE A 138 6.84 4.77 23.56
C PHE A 138 7.93 5.63 22.88
N GLY A 139 8.17 6.86 23.34
CA GLY A 139 9.17 7.75 22.74
C GLY A 139 8.76 8.33 21.39
N VAL A 140 7.45 8.40 21.09
CA VAL A 140 6.94 9.02 19.87
C VAL A 140 7.11 10.53 19.95
N THR A 141 7.99 11.07 19.10
CA THR A 141 8.17 12.50 18.86
C THR A 141 7.53 12.92 17.53
N GLU A 142 7.49 14.23 17.25
CA GLU A 142 7.04 14.73 15.94
C GLU A 142 7.93 14.24 14.78
N ASP A 143 9.23 14.08 15.01
CA ASP A 143 10.23 13.55 14.06
C ASP A 143 10.42 12.01 14.12
N TRP A 144 9.41 11.27 14.56
CA TRP A 144 9.46 9.81 14.75
C TRP A 144 9.69 9.04 13.44
N THR A 145 10.39 7.91 13.53
CA THR A 145 10.61 6.98 12.41
C THR A 145 9.83 5.68 12.58
N PHE A 146 9.61 4.95 11.47
CA PHE A 146 9.07 3.58 11.50
C PHE A 146 9.88 2.61 12.38
N PHE A 147 11.18 2.87 12.60
CA PHE A 147 11.99 2.08 13.51
C PHE A 147 11.61 2.32 14.99
N ASP A 148 11.21 3.53 15.34
CA ASP A 148 10.78 3.87 16.69
C ASP A 148 9.45 3.15 17.04
N PHE A 149 8.57 2.96 16.05
CA PHE A 149 7.38 2.10 16.18
C PHE A 149 7.73 0.72 16.71
N LYS A 150 8.75 0.09 16.14
CA LYS A 150 9.17 -1.26 16.51
C LYS A 150 9.67 -1.38 17.96
N ASN A 151 10.00 -0.27 18.63
CA ASN A 151 10.37 -0.30 20.05
C ASN A 151 9.13 -0.33 20.98
N ALA A 152 7.99 0.18 20.52
CA ALA A 152 6.76 0.24 21.31
C ALA A 152 6.27 -1.16 21.70
N THR A 153 5.81 -1.31 22.94
CA THR A 153 5.28 -2.58 23.47
C THR A 153 4.00 -2.28 24.25
N PRO A 154 2.83 -2.18 23.56
CA PRO A 154 1.58 -1.82 24.21
C PRO A 154 1.09 -2.90 25.17
N GLU A 155 0.57 -2.48 26.32
CA GLU A 155 0.12 -3.37 27.41
C GLU A 155 -1.39 -3.70 27.33
N ASN A 156 -2.15 -2.99 26.48
CA ASN A 156 -3.59 -3.11 26.37
C ASN A 156 -4.12 -2.64 24.99
N GLU A 157 -5.41 -2.86 24.74
CA GLU A 157 -6.10 -2.50 23.49
C GLU A 157 -6.09 -1.00 23.20
N ALA A 158 -6.21 -0.14 24.22
CA ALA A 158 -6.22 1.32 24.03
C ALA A 158 -4.84 1.85 23.63
N GLU A 159 -3.77 1.40 24.31
CA GLU A 159 -2.39 1.68 23.91
C GLU A 159 -2.10 1.18 22.48
N SER A 160 -2.57 -0.03 22.16
CA SER A 160 -2.41 -0.62 20.81
C SER A 160 -3.17 0.18 19.75
N THR A 161 -4.39 0.64 20.05
CA THR A 161 -5.23 1.43 19.14
C THR A 161 -4.60 2.78 18.84
N ILE A 162 -4.16 3.52 19.88
CA ILE A 162 -3.49 4.82 19.74
C ILE A 162 -2.21 4.65 18.90
N LEU A 163 -1.38 3.67 19.25
CA LEU A 163 -0.14 3.36 18.54
C LEU A 163 -0.38 3.05 17.05
N LEU A 164 -1.34 2.17 16.74
CA LEU A 164 -1.67 1.77 15.36
C LEU A 164 -2.31 2.90 14.54
N LEU A 165 -3.15 3.75 15.16
CA LEU A 165 -3.65 4.97 14.51
C LEU A 165 -2.51 5.97 14.21
N THR A 166 -1.52 6.09 15.08
CA THR A 166 -0.33 6.92 14.82
C THR A 166 0.55 6.36 13.69
N ALA A 167 0.66 5.04 13.56
CA ALA A 167 1.30 4.44 12.39
C ALA A 167 0.55 4.74 11.08
N LEU A 168 -0.77 4.63 11.08
CA LEU A 168 -1.60 4.98 9.92
C LEU A 168 -1.49 6.47 9.57
N LYS A 169 -1.46 7.36 10.57
CA LYS A 169 -1.18 8.80 10.39
C LYS A 169 0.12 9.00 9.63
N SER A 170 1.19 8.32 10.06
CA SER A 170 2.51 8.43 9.42
C SER A 170 2.54 7.81 8.02
N HIS A 171 1.86 6.68 7.80
CA HIS A 171 1.81 5.99 6.52
C HIS A 171 1.06 6.79 5.44
N TYR A 172 -0.07 7.42 5.80
CA TYR A 172 -0.88 8.21 4.88
C TYR A 172 -0.52 9.70 4.84
N ALA A 173 0.48 10.16 5.59
CA ALA A 173 0.76 11.58 5.87
C ALA A 173 0.84 12.49 4.63
N SER A 174 1.35 11.95 3.51
CA SER A 174 1.49 12.64 2.22
C SER A 174 0.97 11.80 1.04
N HIS A 175 0.08 10.83 1.29
CA HIS A 175 -0.29 9.84 0.27
C HIS A 175 -1.03 10.48 -0.91
N GLY A 176 -2.03 11.34 -0.67
CA GLY A 176 -2.76 12.04 -1.72
C GLY A 176 -1.88 12.99 -2.53
N GLU A 177 -0.95 13.72 -1.88
CA GLU A 177 0.03 14.55 -2.57
C GLU A 177 0.96 13.72 -3.47
N ASN A 178 1.46 12.58 -2.97
CA ASN A 178 2.31 11.68 -3.74
C ASN A 178 1.57 11.09 -4.95
N VAL A 179 0.30 10.72 -4.80
CA VAL A 179 -0.55 10.22 -5.90
C VAL A 179 -0.75 11.28 -6.99
N ASP A 180 -1.04 12.54 -6.65
CA ASP A 180 -1.13 13.62 -7.65
C ASP A 180 0.24 13.97 -8.26
N ALA A 181 1.32 13.91 -7.47
CA ALA A 181 2.68 14.11 -7.97
C ALA A 181 3.05 13.06 -9.03
N VAL A 182 2.78 11.77 -8.78
CA VAL A 182 3.01 10.71 -9.78
C VAL A 182 2.16 10.91 -11.03
N ARG A 183 0.89 11.36 -10.91
CA ARG A 183 0.07 11.74 -12.07
C ARG A 183 0.73 12.87 -12.87
N ALA A 184 1.11 13.97 -12.21
CA ALA A 184 1.75 15.11 -12.86
C ALA A 184 3.08 14.72 -13.54
N HIS A 185 3.88 13.89 -12.86
CA HIS A 185 5.14 13.37 -13.39
C HIS A 185 4.90 12.46 -14.60
N THR A 186 3.86 11.63 -14.58
CA THR A 186 3.44 10.82 -15.73
C THR A 186 3.03 11.68 -16.92
N ALA A 187 2.28 12.76 -16.70
CA ALA A 187 1.89 13.68 -17.77
C ALA A 187 3.12 14.30 -18.44
N ARG A 188 4.12 14.73 -17.65
CA ARG A 188 5.39 15.24 -18.16
C ARG A 188 6.22 14.17 -18.89
N PHE A 189 6.32 12.95 -18.34
CA PHE A 189 7.03 11.84 -18.97
C PHE A 189 6.40 11.41 -20.30
N LEU A 190 5.07 11.44 -20.37
CA LEU A 190 4.29 11.22 -21.58
C LEU A 190 4.15 12.49 -22.43
N ASN A 191 4.79 13.62 -22.13
CA ASN A 191 4.65 14.89 -22.86
C ASN A 191 3.18 15.27 -23.19
N THR A 192 2.23 14.90 -22.32
CA THR A 192 0.82 15.28 -22.43
C THR A 192 0.61 16.63 -21.72
N PRO A 193 -0.49 17.36 -22.03
CA PRO A 193 -0.82 18.55 -21.27
C PRO A 193 -1.07 18.18 -19.79
N ASP A 194 -0.22 18.65 -18.89
CA ASP A 194 -0.43 18.52 -17.44
C ASP A 194 -1.60 19.44 -17.03
N VAL A 195 -2.72 18.81 -16.70
CA VAL A 195 -3.95 19.49 -16.28
C VAL A 195 -4.10 19.27 -14.78
N GLN A 196 -4.17 20.36 -14.01
CA GLN A 196 -4.39 20.32 -12.57
C GLN A 196 -5.62 19.48 -12.25
N ALA A 197 -5.44 18.41 -11.46
CA ALA A 197 -6.51 17.53 -11.04
C ALA A 197 -7.51 18.25 -10.12
N LYS A 198 -8.75 17.75 -10.08
CA LYS A 198 -9.67 18.08 -8.98
C LYS A 198 -9.41 17.08 -7.85
N HIS A 199 -9.26 17.56 -6.63
CA HIS A 199 -9.07 16.69 -5.46
C HIS A 199 -10.42 16.52 -4.73
N GLY A 200 -10.71 15.30 -4.29
CA GLY A 200 -11.80 14.96 -3.40
C GLY A 200 -11.25 14.21 -2.19
N SER A 201 -11.21 14.89 -1.06
CA SER A 201 -10.76 14.35 0.22
C SER A 201 -11.70 13.26 0.73
N ILE A 202 -11.18 12.08 1.04
CA ILE A 202 -11.96 10.91 1.51
C ILE A 202 -11.68 10.52 2.96
N GLU A 203 -11.08 11.39 3.77
CA GLU A 203 -10.72 11.06 5.16
C GLU A 203 -11.96 10.65 5.99
N GLU A 204 -13.08 11.33 5.80
CA GLU A 204 -14.36 11.00 6.46
C GLU A 204 -14.96 9.65 6.00
N ALA A 205 -14.40 9.02 4.96
CA ALA A 205 -14.76 7.65 4.58
C ALA A 205 -14.18 6.61 5.55
N PHE A 206 -13.13 6.94 6.30
CA PHE A 206 -12.46 6.03 7.22
C PHE A 206 -13.17 6.03 8.59
N GLY A 207 -13.70 4.87 8.97
CA GLY A 207 -14.23 4.60 10.31
C GLY A 207 -13.39 3.54 11.04
N PHE A 208 -13.30 3.67 12.36
CA PHE A 208 -12.83 2.57 13.22
C PHE A 208 -13.83 1.40 13.16
N ASP A 209 -13.36 0.19 12.87
CA ASP A 209 -14.20 -1.01 12.84
C ASP A 209 -14.01 -1.84 14.11
N SER A 210 -12.78 -2.24 14.41
CA SER A 210 -12.44 -3.12 15.53
C SER A 210 -10.93 -3.14 15.81
N ILE A 211 -10.55 -3.56 17.01
CA ILE A 211 -9.21 -4.10 17.27
C ILE A 211 -9.35 -5.59 17.60
N GLU A 212 -8.57 -6.42 16.91
CA GLU A 212 -8.55 -7.87 17.07
C GLU A 212 -7.13 -8.29 17.48
N THR A 213 -6.97 -9.47 18.08
CA THR A 213 -5.66 -10.02 18.47
C THR A 213 -5.52 -11.43 17.94
N ASP A 214 -4.39 -11.75 17.29
CA ASP A 214 -4.14 -13.11 16.77
C ASP A 214 -3.78 -14.12 17.88
N GLU A 215 -3.66 -15.40 17.53
CA GLU A 215 -3.33 -16.49 18.47
C GLU A 215 -1.97 -16.30 19.19
N LEU A 216 -1.11 -15.38 18.73
CA LEU A 216 0.19 -15.08 19.33
C LEU A 216 0.15 -13.84 20.24
N GLY A 217 -0.95 -13.09 20.25
CA GLY A 217 -1.04 -11.81 20.97
C GLY A 217 -0.78 -10.57 20.10
N ASN A 218 -0.71 -10.69 18.77
CA ASN A 218 -0.45 -9.56 17.89
C ASN A 218 -1.72 -8.73 17.63
N PRO A 219 -1.76 -7.43 17.98
CA PRO A 219 -2.93 -6.60 17.72
C PRO A 219 -3.04 -6.25 16.23
N THR A 220 -4.26 -6.27 15.72
CA THR A 220 -4.64 -5.80 14.39
C THR A 220 -5.75 -4.77 14.53
N LEU A 221 -5.48 -3.53 14.12
CA LEU A 221 -6.47 -2.48 14.02
C LEU A 221 -7.16 -2.58 12.65
N TRP A 222 -8.47 -2.77 12.67
CA TRP A 222 -9.31 -2.78 11.48
C TRP A 222 -10.04 -1.45 11.33
N LEU A 223 -10.02 -0.95 10.10
CA LEU A 223 -10.76 0.21 9.64
C LEU A 223 -11.78 -0.22 8.58
N ARG A 224 -12.82 0.60 8.42
CA ARG A 224 -13.80 0.49 7.36
C ARG A 224 -13.70 1.74 6.48
N VAL A 225 -13.49 1.54 5.18
CA VAL A 225 -13.53 2.60 4.17
C VAL A 225 -14.91 2.58 3.51
N SER A 226 -15.73 3.55 3.84
CA SER A 226 -17.16 3.60 3.51
C SER A 226 -17.42 4.20 2.12
N PRO A 227 -18.24 3.58 1.25
CA PRO A 227 -18.48 4.08 -0.11
C PRO A 227 -19.25 5.41 -0.15
N GLU A 228 -19.96 5.80 0.92
CA GLU A 228 -20.90 6.94 0.95
C GLU A 228 -20.24 8.30 0.69
N ILE A 229 -18.98 8.49 1.11
CA ILE A 229 -18.24 9.75 0.85
C ILE A 229 -17.80 9.81 -0.62
N PHE A 230 -17.31 8.69 -1.17
CA PHE A 230 -16.98 8.58 -2.59
C PHE A 230 -18.22 8.82 -3.45
N ASP A 231 -19.37 8.22 -3.08
CA ASP A 231 -20.66 8.41 -3.75
C ASP A 231 -21.06 9.89 -3.84
N GLN A 232 -20.95 10.62 -2.72
CA GLN A 232 -21.23 12.06 -2.67
C GLN A 232 -20.27 12.86 -3.57
N LEU A 233 -18.97 12.58 -3.51
CA LEU A 233 -17.95 13.27 -4.31
C LEU A 233 -18.11 12.98 -5.81
N LEU A 234 -18.50 11.75 -6.18
CA LEU A 234 -18.81 11.35 -7.55
C LEU A 234 -20.09 12.01 -8.07
N ALA A 235 -21.16 12.06 -7.26
CA ALA A 235 -22.41 12.74 -7.60
C ALA A 235 -22.23 14.25 -7.86
N GLN A 236 -21.32 14.89 -7.11
CA GLN A 236 -21.02 16.33 -7.23
C GLN A 236 -19.92 16.64 -8.27
N SER A 237 -19.47 15.65 -9.03
CA SER A 237 -18.36 15.73 -9.97
C SER A 237 -18.83 15.69 -11.42
N ASN A 238 -18.30 16.57 -12.27
CA ASN A 238 -18.44 16.49 -13.73
C ASN A 238 -17.18 15.89 -14.42
N GLN A 239 -16.23 15.40 -13.64
CA GLN A 239 -15.03 14.72 -14.13
C GLN A 239 -15.39 13.32 -14.65
N SER A 240 -14.85 12.93 -15.80
CA SER A 240 -15.11 11.64 -16.47
C SER A 240 -14.03 10.58 -16.27
N VAL A 241 -12.91 10.94 -15.64
CA VAL A 241 -11.91 9.99 -15.11
C VAL A 241 -11.76 10.22 -13.62
N VAL A 242 -11.74 9.13 -12.86
CA VAL A 242 -11.59 9.12 -11.41
C VAL A 242 -10.43 8.20 -11.05
N ASN A 243 -9.47 8.72 -10.30
CA ASN A 243 -8.44 7.94 -9.63
C ASN A 243 -8.92 7.61 -8.21
N MET A 244 -8.80 6.35 -7.81
CA MET A 244 -9.00 5.89 -6.44
C MET A 244 -7.82 5.01 -6.06
N SER A 245 -6.76 5.61 -5.51
CA SER A 245 -5.54 4.88 -5.12
C SER A 245 -5.66 4.21 -3.74
N ILE A 246 -6.90 4.01 -3.27
CA ILE A 246 -7.31 3.45 -1.98
C ILE A 246 -8.47 2.45 -2.20
N GLN A 247 -8.55 1.43 -1.35
CA GLN A 247 -9.57 0.37 -1.39
C GLN A 247 -10.81 0.72 -0.57
N LEU A 248 -11.97 0.16 -0.95
CA LEU A 248 -13.20 0.23 -0.17
C LEU A 248 -13.35 -0.98 0.77
N GLY A 249 -14.13 -0.84 1.84
CA GLY A 249 -14.49 -1.92 2.75
C GLY A 249 -13.51 -2.12 3.92
N LYS A 250 -13.32 -3.36 4.39
CA LYS A 250 -12.50 -3.66 5.59
C LYS A 250 -11.02 -3.79 5.22
N VAL A 251 -10.21 -2.87 5.74
CA VAL A 251 -8.73 -2.82 5.64
C VAL A 251 -8.14 -2.69 7.04
N GLY A 252 -6.85 -2.94 7.24
CA GLY A 252 -6.28 -2.80 8.58
C GLY A 252 -4.77 -2.70 8.63
N ILE A 253 -4.23 -2.73 9.85
CA ILE A 253 -2.81 -2.72 10.15
C ILE A 253 -2.54 -3.65 11.34
N LYS A 254 -1.65 -4.62 11.15
CA LYS A 254 -1.22 -5.57 12.18
C LYS A 254 0.14 -5.17 12.73
N TYR A 255 0.34 -5.23 14.04
CA TYR A 255 1.66 -5.18 14.66
C TYR A 255 2.11 -6.58 15.07
N GLU A 256 3.11 -7.12 14.38
CA GLU A 256 3.75 -8.39 14.72
C GLU A 256 4.75 -8.19 15.87
N LEU A 257 4.21 -8.07 17.08
CA LEU A 257 4.94 -7.91 18.33
C LEU A 257 5.50 -9.24 18.86
N TYR A 258 4.78 -10.34 18.61
CA TYR A 258 5.05 -11.69 19.08
C TYR A 258 5.23 -12.67 17.92
N LYS A 259 6.22 -13.55 18.06
CA LYS A 259 6.52 -14.62 17.10
C LYS A 259 6.62 -15.98 17.78
N GLN A 260 6.36 -17.04 17.02
CA GLN A 260 6.66 -18.40 17.46
C GLN A 260 8.14 -18.71 17.23
N VAL A 261 8.84 -19.12 18.28
CA VAL A 261 10.19 -19.68 18.20
C VAL A 261 10.20 -21.12 18.72
N ARG A 262 11.16 -21.92 18.26
CA ARG A 262 11.36 -23.28 18.76
C ARG A 262 11.65 -23.24 20.25
N MET A 263 11.01 -24.10 21.04
CA MET A 263 11.27 -24.21 22.47
C MET A 263 12.65 -24.82 22.72
N ASN A 264 13.03 -25.79 21.89
CA ASN A 264 14.30 -26.50 21.92
C ASN A 264 15.06 -26.24 20.59
N PRO A 265 15.70 -25.06 20.41
CA PRO A 265 16.35 -24.71 19.14
C PRO A 265 17.55 -25.61 18.81
N ASP A 266 18.22 -26.13 19.84
CA ASP A 266 19.42 -26.99 19.73
C ASP A 266 19.11 -28.43 19.33
N ILE A 267 17.84 -28.86 19.39
CA ILE A 267 17.41 -30.16 18.89
C ILE A 267 17.16 -30.02 17.39
N GLU A 268 17.90 -30.74 16.55
CA GLU A 268 17.63 -30.76 15.11
C GLU A 268 16.39 -31.60 14.78
N TYR A 269 15.76 -31.36 13.62
CA TYR A 269 14.62 -32.17 13.18
C TYR A 269 15.11 -33.58 12.79
N PRO A 270 14.54 -34.66 13.37
CA PRO A 270 14.90 -36.01 12.97
C PRO A 270 14.41 -36.30 11.56
N THR A 271 15.03 -37.27 10.88
CA THR A 271 14.68 -37.62 9.49
C THR A 271 14.24 -39.07 9.36
N LYS A 272 13.46 -39.35 8.31
CA LYS A 272 12.87 -40.67 8.06
C LYS A 272 13.15 -41.10 6.63
N SER A 273 13.87 -42.21 6.48
CA SER A 273 14.02 -42.89 5.19
C SER A 273 12.98 -44.01 5.07
N GLN A 274 12.43 -44.18 3.87
CA GLN A 274 11.54 -45.30 3.54
C GLN A 274 12.14 -46.11 2.41
N ARG A 275 12.38 -47.41 2.64
CA ARG A 275 12.86 -48.35 1.63
C ARG A 275 11.84 -49.45 1.41
N ARG A 276 11.37 -49.58 0.18
CA ARG A 276 10.44 -50.63 -0.22
C ARG A 276 11.21 -51.94 -0.46
N ILE A 277 10.79 -53.02 0.20
CA ILE A 277 11.38 -54.35 0.10
C ILE A 277 10.23 -55.34 -0.17
N GLY A 278 10.03 -55.67 -1.45
CA GLY A 278 8.81 -56.34 -1.91
C GLY A 278 7.59 -55.43 -1.74
N ASP A 279 6.50 -55.96 -1.18
CA ASP A 279 5.30 -55.17 -0.88
C ASP A 279 5.40 -54.37 0.43
N ASN A 280 6.38 -54.67 1.28
CA ASN A 280 6.56 -53.99 2.56
C ASN A 280 7.38 -52.71 2.42
N VAL A 281 6.96 -51.66 3.13
CA VAL A 281 7.75 -50.43 3.31
C VAL A 281 8.43 -50.49 4.67
N ALA A 282 9.74 -50.69 4.69
CA ALA A 282 10.54 -50.55 5.90
C ALA A 282 10.89 -49.07 6.09
N ALA A 283 10.59 -48.52 7.25
CA ALA A 283 11.06 -47.20 7.66
C ALA A 283 12.34 -47.33 8.49
N THR A 284 13.31 -46.46 8.24
CA THR A 284 14.49 -46.26 9.08
C THR A 284 14.47 -44.81 9.53
N TYR A 285 14.65 -44.61 10.83
CA TYR A 285 14.58 -43.30 11.47
C TYR A 285 15.97 -42.85 11.86
N PHE A 286 16.21 -41.53 11.81
CA PHE A 286 17.49 -40.92 12.12
C PHE A 286 17.28 -39.66 12.97
N ASP A 287 18.24 -39.34 13.84
CA ASP A 287 18.33 -38.01 14.44
C ASP A 287 18.84 -36.96 13.42
N GLY A 288 19.02 -35.71 13.84
CA GLY A 288 19.56 -34.65 12.96
C GLY A 288 21.02 -34.88 12.54
N GLU A 289 21.83 -35.50 13.42
CA GLU A 289 23.20 -35.90 13.13
C GLU A 289 23.30 -37.10 12.14
N ASN A 290 22.15 -37.64 11.69
CA ASN A 290 22.00 -38.84 10.87
C ASN A 290 22.43 -40.16 11.53
N ASN A 291 22.46 -40.23 12.87
CA ASN A 291 22.56 -41.51 13.57
C ASN A 291 21.21 -42.25 13.48
N GLN A 292 21.23 -43.56 13.28
CA GLN A 292 20.00 -44.36 13.23
C GLN A 292 19.39 -44.52 14.65
N ILE A 293 18.11 -44.20 14.78
CA ILE A 293 17.34 -44.25 16.04
C ILE A 293 16.10 -45.16 15.93
N SER A 294 15.45 -45.42 17.05
CA SER A 294 14.14 -46.08 17.11
C SER A 294 13.01 -45.17 16.62
N LYS A 295 11.82 -45.74 16.40
CA LYS A 295 10.63 -44.95 16.06
C LYS A 295 10.21 -44.08 17.26
N GLU A 296 10.32 -44.61 18.45
CA GLU A 296 9.94 -43.95 19.70
C GLU A 296 10.83 -42.74 19.98
N GLU A 297 12.14 -42.84 19.74
CA GLU A 297 13.08 -41.71 19.79
C GLU A 297 12.80 -40.70 18.67
N TYR A 298 12.46 -41.15 17.46
CA TYR A 298 12.06 -40.25 16.37
C TYR A 298 10.80 -39.45 16.73
N ASP A 299 9.74 -40.12 17.20
CA ASP A 299 8.48 -39.47 17.56
C ASP A 299 8.70 -38.42 18.66
N GLU A 300 9.54 -38.71 19.67
CA GLU A 300 9.86 -37.78 20.76
C GLU A 300 10.77 -36.63 20.30
N LEU A 301 11.78 -36.89 19.46
CA LEU A 301 12.61 -35.83 18.87
C LEU A 301 11.80 -34.95 17.92
N GLU A 302 10.90 -35.51 17.11
CA GLU A 302 10.00 -34.77 16.22
C GLU A 302 9.06 -33.87 17.04
N ARG A 303 8.53 -34.40 18.15
CA ARG A 303 7.72 -33.65 19.12
C ARG A 303 8.51 -32.48 19.73
N LEU A 304 9.67 -32.75 20.34
CA LEU A 304 10.52 -31.73 20.98
C LEU A 304 11.08 -30.70 19.98
N ALA A 305 11.39 -31.12 18.75
CA ALA A 305 11.87 -30.27 17.68
C ALA A 305 10.77 -29.34 17.14
N SER A 306 9.51 -29.80 17.17
CA SER A 306 8.31 -29.08 16.72
C SER A 306 7.64 -28.26 17.82
N GLU A 307 7.99 -28.46 19.10
CA GLU A 307 7.53 -27.62 20.20
C GLU A 307 7.93 -26.16 19.96
N LYS A 308 6.92 -25.29 19.97
CA LYS A 308 7.09 -23.84 19.82
C LYS A 308 6.57 -23.13 21.06
N LYS A 309 7.22 -22.02 21.39
CA LYS A 309 6.77 -21.05 22.38
C LYS A 309 6.55 -19.70 21.70
N VAL A 310 5.56 -18.96 22.16
CA VAL A 310 5.39 -17.55 21.78
C VAL A 310 6.38 -16.72 22.57
N VAL A 311 7.09 -15.82 21.90
CA VAL A 311 7.98 -14.83 22.53
C VAL A 311 7.72 -13.45 21.94
N LEU A 312 7.92 -12.42 22.77
CA LEU A 312 8.08 -11.05 22.30
C LEU A 312 9.26 -11.00 21.32
N GLY A 313 9.16 -10.24 20.23
CA GLY A 313 10.33 -9.91 19.41
C GLY A 313 11.33 -9.13 20.27
N GLU A 314 12.39 -9.79 20.72
CA GLU A 314 13.35 -9.20 21.66
C GLU A 314 14.14 -8.05 21.01
N ASN A 315 14.49 -8.19 19.73
CA ASN A 315 15.01 -7.09 18.93
C ASN A 315 13.86 -6.34 18.23
N PRO A 316 13.88 -5.00 18.16
CA PRO A 316 12.90 -4.24 17.38
C PRO A 316 12.86 -4.67 15.90
N THR A 317 14.00 -5.06 15.33
CA THR A 317 14.08 -5.60 13.95
C THR A 317 13.29 -6.88 13.72
N ASP A 318 12.92 -7.60 14.79
CA ASP A 318 12.13 -8.83 14.72
C ASP A 318 10.61 -8.59 14.70
N ARG A 319 10.20 -7.31 14.73
CA ARG A 319 8.80 -6.89 14.78
C ARG A 319 8.47 -6.07 13.54
N ASP A 320 7.26 -6.20 13.02
CA ASP A 320 6.83 -5.52 11.81
C ASP A 320 5.42 -4.94 11.91
N LEU A 321 5.20 -3.87 11.16
CA LEU A 321 3.86 -3.38 10.84
C LEU A 321 3.47 -3.90 9.46
N LEU A 322 2.38 -4.66 9.40
CA LEU A 322 1.88 -5.26 8.17
C LEU A 322 0.49 -4.69 7.86
N MET A 323 0.40 -3.89 6.80
CA MET A 323 -0.88 -3.49 6.23
C MET A 323 -1.68 -4.74 5.86
N GLN A 324 -2.93 -4.78 6.34
CA GLN A 324 -3.88 -5.84 6.06
C GLN A 324 -4.76 -5.40 4.90
N ASP A 325 -4.29 -5.71 3.70
CA ASP A 325 -4.94 -5.35 2.46
C ASP A 325 -6.39 -5.90 2.35
N GLY A 326 -7.25 -5.10 1.73
CA GLY A 326 -8.67 -5.37 1.55
C GLY A 326 -8.98 -6.48 0.55
N TYR A 327 -8.05 -6.85 -0.33
CA TYR A 327 -8.23 -7.88 -1.35
C TYR A 327 -7.47 -9.18 -1.05
N ILE A 328 -7.23 -9.47 0.24
CA ILE A 328 -6.69 -10.75 0.71
C ILE A 328 -7.82 -11.72 1.08
N LYS A 329 -7.80 -12.91 0.46
CA LYS A 329 -8.71 -14.05 0.74
C LYS A 329 -10.20 -13.66 0.69
N GLU A 330 -11.04 -14.28 1.53
CA GLU A 330 -12.48 -14.03 1.67
C GLU A 330 -12.91 -12.54 1.70
N ARG A 331 -12.07 -11.60 2.17
CA ARG A 331 -12.39 -10.15 2.13
C ARG A 331 -12.46 -9.58 0.72
N ALA A 332 -11.73 -10.16 -0.24
CA ALA A 332 -11.61 -9.65 -1.59
C ALA A 332 -12.96 -9.54 -2.30
N TYR A 333 -13.87 -10.49 -2.08
CA TYR A 333 -15.20 -10.44 -2.69
C TYR A 333 -16.04 -9.27 -2.16
N ASP A 334 -16.16 -9.14 -0.83
CA ASP A 334 -17.02 -8.13 -0.22
C ASP A 334 -16.49 -6.71 -0.50
N ASN A 335 -15.17 -6.50 -0.41
CA ASN A 335 -14.55 -5.20 -0.67
C ASN A 335 -14.61 -4.82 -2.17
N LEU A 336 -14.35 -5.77 -3.08
CA LEU A 336 -14.42 -5.52 -4.53
C LEU A 336 -15.86 -5.28 -5.00
N LYS A 337 -16.84 -5.92 -4.36
CA LYS A 337 -18.27 -5.71 -4.64
C LYS A 337 -18.69 -4.27 -4.37
N LEU A 338 -18.23 -3.64 -3.29
CA LEU A 338 -18.49 -2.21 -3.02
C LEU A 338 -17.99 -1.31 -4.17
N MET A 339 -16.82 -1.64 -4.74
CA MET A 339 -16.25 -0.91 -5.87
C MET A 339 -17.06 -1.10 -7.16
N VAL A 340 -17.53 -2.33 -7.41
CA VAL A 340 -18.43 -2.67 -8.53
C VAL A 340 -19.77 -1.93 -8.40
N GLU A 341 -20.37 -1.88 -7.21
CA GLU A 341 -21.62 -1.15 -6.96
C GLU A 341 -21.45 0.35 -7.22
N LEU A 342 -20.34 0.95 -6.77
CA LEU A 342 -20.00 2.35 -7.02
C LEU A 342 -19.80 2.63 -8.52
N ALA A 343 -19.00 1.82 -9.22
CA ALA A 343 -18.77 1.97 -10.66
C ALA A 343 -20.05 1.79 -11.49
N THR A 344 -20.93 0.86 -11.08
CA THR A 344 -22.23 0.61 -11.74
C THR A 344 -23.18 1.80 -11.59
N LYS A 345 -23.12 2.54 -10.48
CA LYS A 345 -23.92 3.75 -10.25
C LYS A 345 -23.48 4.94 -11.11
N TYR A 346 -22.21 4.98 -11.51
CA TYR A 346 -21.62 6.03 -12.36
C TYR A 346 -21.04 5.44 -13.66
N PRO A 347 -21.88 4.82 -14.53
CA PRO A 347 -21.42 4.12 -15.75
C PRO A 347 -20.76 5.07 -16.77
N ASP A 348 -20.90 6.37 -16.52
CA ASP A 348 -20.54 7.49 -17.36
C ASP A 348 -19.20 8.14 -16.94
N LYS A 349 -18.59 7.61 -15.86
CA LYS A 349 -17.26 7.91 -15.32
C LYS A 349 -16.39 6.65 -15.37
N ILE A 350 -15.10 6.80 -15.64
CA ILE A 350 -14.15 5.68 -15.57
C ILE A 350 -13.42 5.73 -14.23
N LEU A 351 -13.59 4.68 -13.44
CA LEU A 351 -12.97 4.52 -12.14
C LEU A 351 -11.70 3.67 -12.32
N VAL A 352 -10.55 4.30 -12.15
CA VAL A 352 -9.22 3.67 -12.18
C VAL A 352 -8.78 3.48 -10.75
N VAL A 353 -8.65 2.22 -10.30
CA VAL A 353 -8.58 1.87 -8.88
C VAL A 353 -7.38 0.98 -8.56
N ALA A 354 -6.75 1.19 -7.41
CA ALA A 354 -5.64 0.36 -6.95
C ALA A 354 -6.07 -1.09 -6.68
N ALA A 355 -5.26 -2.06 -7.12
CA ALA A 355 -5.49 -3.50 -6.93
C ALA A 355 -5.02 -4.05 -5.57
N GLY A 356 -4.65 -3.16 -4.64
CA GLY A 356 -4.06 -3.51 -3.34
C GLY A 356 -2.54 -3.50 -3.35
N ASN A 357 -1.88 -3.68 -2.21
CA ASN A 357 -0.43 -3.80 -2.12
C ASN A 357 -0.02 -5.11 -1.41
N PRO A 358 1.05 -5.79 -1.85
CA PRO A 358 1.52 -7.02 -1.21
C PRO A 358 2.00 -6.76 0.22
N GLY A 359 1.58 -7.60 1.16
CA GLY A 359 2.23 -7.69 2.46
C GLY A 359 3.58 -8.43 2.38
N ALA A 360 4.29 -8.53 3.50
CA ALA A 360 5.63 -9.11 3.58
C ALA A 360 5.77 -10.61 3.18
N THR A 361 4.68 -11.29 2.81
CA THR A 361 4.70 -12.71 2.44
C THR A 361 3.78 -12.99 1.24
N VAL A 362 4.07 -14.03 0.46
CA VAL A 362 3.20 -14.45 -0.67
C VAL A 362 1.76 -14.80 -0.21
N ALA A 363 1.58 -15.22 1.05
CA ALA A 363 0.26 -15.50 1.62
C ALA A 363 -0.55 -14.23 1.96
N THR A 364 0.07 -13.05 1.85
CA THR A 364 -0.53 -11.73 2.04
C THR A 364 -0.48 -10.88 0.77
N PHE A 365 -0.36 -11.51 -0.41
CA PHE A 365 -0.54 -10.83 -1.69
C PHE A 365 -2.04 -10.64 -1.99
N PRO A 366 -2.47 -9.45 -2.46
CA PRO A 366 -3.82 -9.24 -2.97
C PRO A 366 -4.14 -10.21 -4.11
N ASP A 367 -5.33 -10.81 -4.07
CA ASP A 367 -5.80 -11.72 -5.10
C ASP A 367 -7.28 -11.45 -5.43
N LEU A 368 -7.47 -10.65 -6.47
CA LEU A 368 -8.78 -10.31 -7.02
C LEU A 368 -9.39 -11.45 -7.84
N ARG A 369 -8.65 -12.53 -8.14
CA ARG A 369 -8.99 -13.45 -9.23
C ARG A 369 -10.33 -14.14 -9.04
N GLU A 370 -10.54 -14.75 -7.86
CA GLU A 370 -11.78 -15.46 -7.50
C GLU A 370 -12.94 -14.49 -7.30
N ALA A 371 -12.69 -13.40 -6.57
CA ALA A 371 -13.67 -12.34 -6.30
C ALA A 371 -14.23 -11.76 -7.60
N ARG A 372 -13.34 -11.42 -8.53
CA ARG A 372 -13.69 -10.91 -9.87
C ARG A 372 -14.41 -11.96 -10.72
N ALA A 373 -13.90 -13.19 -10.80
CA ALA A 373 -14.53 -14.24 -11.59
C ALA A 373 -15.99 -14.47 -11.16
N LYS A 374 -16.26 -14.43 -9.86
CA LYS A 374 -17.61 -14.51 -9.30
C LYS A 374 -18.47 -13.28 -9.68
N LEU A 375 -17.93 -12.06 -9.63
CA LEU A 375 -18.65 -10.84 -10.05
C LEU A 375 -18.90 -10.79 -11.57
N ASP A 376 -18.00 -11.36 -12.39
CA ASP A 376 -18.18 -11.60 -13.82
C ASP A 376 -19.31 -12.63 -14.07
N GLU A 377 -19.32 -13.75 -13.34
CA GLU A 377 -20.36 -14.79 -13.41
C GLU A 377 -21.75 -14.30 -12.96
N GLU A 378 -21.80 -13.45 -11.93
CA GLU A 378 -23.03 -12.77 -11.47
C GLU A 378 -23.49 -11.65 -12.44
N GLY A 379 -22.70 -11.34 -13.48
CA GLY A 379 -23.00 -10.30 -14.48
C GLY A 379 -22.90 -8.88 -13.94
N LEU A 380 -22.20 -8.68 -12.83
CA LEU A 380 -22.07 -7.40 -12.13
C LEU A 380 -20.86 -6.59 -12.58
N TRP A 381 -19.81 -7.22 -13.12
CA TRP A 381 -18.55 -6.54 -13.46
C TRP A 381 -18.75 -5.41 -14.51
N PRO A 382 -18.54 -4.13 -14.14
CA PRO A 382 -18.94 -3.02 -14.99
C PRO A 382 -17.76 -2.59 -15.91
N PRO A 383 -18.04 -2.19 -17.16
CA PRO A 383 -16.98 -1.95 -18.15
C PRO A 383 -16.11 -0.71 -17.85
N ASN A 384 -16.57 0.16 -16.94
CA ASN A 384 -15.93 1.41 -16.53
C ASN A 384 -15.12 1.32 -15.23
N LEU A 385 -15.03 0.14 -14.60
CA LEU A 385 -14.09 -0.13 -13.51
C LEU A 385 -12.80 -0.73 -14.08
N PHE A 386 -11.66 -0.08 -13.86
CA PHE A 386 -10.32 -0.54 -14.24
C PHE A 386 -9.48 -0.76 -12.98
N THR A 387 -9.15 -2.01 -12.66
CA THR A 387 -8.23 -2.33 -11.54
C THR A 387 -6.77 -2.28 -11.99
N VAL A 388 -5.91 -1.62 -11.23
CA VAL A 388 -4.50 -1.39 -11.60
C VAL A 388 -3.57 -1.95 -10.52
N GLY A 389 -2.70 -2.87 -10.91
CA GLY A 389 -1.61 -3.40 -10.08
C GLY A 389 -0.24 -2.98 -10.58
N TYR A 390 0.82 -3.57 -10.02
CA TYR A 390 2.18 -3.44 -10.53
C TYR A 390 2.90 -4.78 -10.67
N VAL A 391 3.97 -4.78 -11.48
CA VAL A 391 4.86 -5.94 -11.70
C VAL A 391 6.18 -5.65 -11.03
N ASP A 392 6.49 -6.42 -10.00
CA ASP A 392 7.69 -6.34 -9.19
C ASP A 392 8.81 -7.24 -9.74
N GLU A 393 10.05 -7.00 -9.31
CA GLU A 393 11.22 -7.87 -9.55
C GLU A 393 11.75 -8.37 -8.20
N GLY A 394 11.21 -9.50 -7.75
CA GLY A 394 11.62 -10.16 -6.52
C GLY A 394 13.09 -10.60 -6.54
N GLN A 395 13.66 -10.83 -5.35
CA GLN A 395 15.12 -10.91 -5.14
C GLN A 395 15.88 -11.95 -5.98
N ASP A 396 15.22 -13.01 -6.45
CA ASP A 396 15.80 -14.03 -7.34
C ASP A 396 15.73 -13.67 -8.85
N GLY A 397 15.40 -12.42 -9.19
CA GLY A 397 15.05 -12.00 -10.56
C GLY A 397 13.65 -12.48 -10.98
N TYR A 398 12.79 -12.83 -10.02
CA TYR A 398 11.40 -13.20 -10.30
C TYR A 398 10.62 -11.94 -10.67
N GLN A 399 10.35 -11.76 -11.96
CA GLN A 399 9.39 -10.77 -12.41
C GLN A 399 7.98 -11.36 -12.33
N GLY A 400 7.03 -10.62 -11.76
CA GLY A 400 5.66 -11.07 -11.64
C GLY A 400 4.73 -10.02 -11.04
N PRO A 401 3.40 -10.21 -11.19
CA PRO A 401 2.42 -9.31 -10.60
C PRO A 401 2.51 -9.36 -9.06
N ALA A 402 2.52 -8.19 -8.43
CA ALA A 402 2.42 -8.02 -6.99
C ALA A 402 1.00 -8.32 -6.47
N GLU A 403 -0.01 -8.02 -7.29
CA GLU A 403 -1.42 -8.32 -7.06
C GLU A 403 -1.97 -9.21 -8.17
N TYR A 404 -2.73 -10.26 -7.88
CA TYR A 404 -3.30 -11.11 -8.92
C TYR A 404 -4.70 -10.66 -9.36
N GLY A 405 -4.97 -10.63 -10.67
CA GLY A 405 -6.31 -10.42 -11.23
C GLY A 405 -6.70 -8.97 -11.57
N ALA A 406 -5.75 -8.04 -11.50
CA ALA A 406 -5.95 -6.66 -11.98
C ALA A 406 -6.15 -6.60 -13.51
N ASP A 407 -6.76 -5.52 -14.00
CA ASP A 407 -6.95 -5.30 -15.45
C ASP A 407 -5.67 -4.88 -16.16
N PHE A 408 -4.91 -4.01 -15.52
CA PHE A 408 -3.68 -3.43 -16.05
C PHE A 408 -2.60 -3.42 -14.99
N TYR A 409 -1.35 -3.51 -15.44
CA TYR A 409 -0.18 -3.51 -14.59
C TYR A 409 0.81 -2.45 -15.05
N VAL A 410 1.52 -1.81 -14.12
CA VAL A 410 2.67 -0.96 -14.42
C VAL A 410 3.95 -1.66 -13.98
N TRP A 411 5.06 -1.50 -14.70
CA TRP A 411 6.33 -2.07 -14.24
C TRP A 411 6.90 -1.26 -13.09
N TYR A 412 7.41 -1.90 -12.04
CA TYR A 412 7.94 -1.18 -10.88
C TYR A 412 9.05 -0.18 -11.25
N LYS A 413 9.86 -0.46 -12.30
CA LYS A 413 10.88 0.47 -12.80
C LYS A 413 10.28 1.72 -13.45
N ASP A 414 9.10 1.63 -14.08
CA ASP A 414 8.42 2.82 -14.59
C ASP A 414 7.96 3.72 -13.44
N ILE A 415 7.52 3.10 -12.33
CA ILE A 415 7.15 3.83 -11.10
C ILE A 415 8.41 4.52 -10.53
N GLN A 416 9.52 3.80 -10.38
CA GLN A 416 10.80 4.36 -9.89
C GLN A 416 11.45 5.40 -10.82
N LEU A 417 11.08 5.46 -12.10
CA LEU A 417 11.51 6.51 -13.02
C LEU A 417 10.72 7.83 -12.82
N ILE A 418 9.58 7.76 -12.16
CA ILE A 418 8.57 8.83 -12.07
C ILE A 418 8.34 9.27 -10.62
N SER A 419 8.63 8.41 -9.64
CA SER A 419 8.46 8.60 -8.20
C SER A 419 9.72 8.24 -7.43
N ASP A 420 10.01 8.98 -6.35
CA ASP A 420 11.01 8.62 -5.35
C ASP A 420 10.47 7.60 -4.31
N GLU A 421 9.16 7.30 -4.37
CA GLU A 421 8.47 6.35 -3.49
C GLU A 421 8.70 4.89 -3.87
N ASP A 422 8.59 3.99 -2.90
CA ASP A 422 8.62 2.55 -3.16
C ASP A 422 7.43 2.13 -4.07
N PRO A 423 7.64 1.19 -5.03
CA PRO A 423 6.58 0.74 -5.93
C PRO A 423 5.35 0.20 -5.21
N ALA A 424 4.19 0.74 -5.58
CA ALA A 424 2.89 0.36 -5.05
C ALA A 424 1.81 0.51 -6.13
N SER A 425 0.71 -0.24 -6.04
CA SER A 425 -0.42 -0.08 -6.96
C SER A 425 -1.09 1.28 -6.83
N SER A 426 -1.03 1.92 -5.65
CA SER A 426 -1.46 3.32 -5.45
C SER A 426 -0.66 4.32 -6.29
N TYR A 427 0.58 4.00 -6.68
CA TYR A 427 1.38 4.81 -7.61
C TYR A 427 1.27 4.34 -9.07
N ALA A 428 0.96 3.06 -9.33
CA ALA A 428 0.59 2.59 -10.66
C ALA A 428 -0.75 3.18 -11.16
N THR A 429 -1.72 3.35 -10.26
CA THR A 429 -3.08 3.85 -10.54
C THR A 429 -3.11 5.25 -11.19
N PRO A 430 -2.41 6.28 -10.66
CA PRO A 430 -2.34 7.60 -11.30
C PRO A 430 -1.65 7.58 -12.67
N MET A 431 -0.71 6.67 -12.90
CA MET A 431 -0.06 6.51 -14.21
C MET A 431 -1.06 6.04 -15.27
N VAL A 432 -1.89 5.03 -14.96
CA VAL A 432 -2.97 4.56 -15.85
C VAL A 432 -4.09 5.60 -15.97
N THR A 433 -4.39 6.33 -14.90
CA THR A 433 -5.37 7.45 -14.90
C THR A 433 -4.99 8.50 -15.95
N GLU A 434 -3.70 8.88 -16.01
CA GLU A 434 -3.21 9.88 -16.95
C GLU A 434 -3.29 9.40 -18.42
N ILE A 435 -3.04 8.12 -18.68
CA ILE A 435 -3.22 7.51 -20.02
C ILE A 435 -4.70 7.54 -20.43
N VAL A 436 -5.61 7.16 -19.53
CA VAL A 436 -7.08 7.21 -19.75
C VAL A 436 -7.54 8.65 -20.01
N ARG A 437 -7.06 9.60 -19.21
CA ARG A 437 -7.33 11.04 -19.35
C ARG A 437 -6.91 11.55 -20.73
N HIS A 438 -5.72 11.18 -21.18
CA HIS A 438 -5.25 11.59 -22.50
C HIS A 438 -6.08 10.97 -23.63
N LEU A 439 -6.42 9.68 -23.54
CA LEU A 439 -7.33 9.01 -24.49
C LEU A 439 -8.70 9.70 -24.60
N GLN A 440 -9.28 10.16 -23.47
CA GLN A 440 -10.50 10.97 -23.48
C GLN A 440 -10.31 12.34 -24.13
N SER A 441 -9.15 12.98 -23.97
CA SER A 441 -8.83 14.24 -24.66
C SER A 441 -8.68 14.07 -26.18
N LEU A 442 -8.32 12.87 -26.64
CA LEU A 442 -8.32 12.46 -28.05
C LEU A 442 -9.69 12.01 -28.57
N GLY A 443 -10.73 12.07 -27.74
CA GLY A 443 -12.12 11.81 -28.12
C GLY A 443 -12.64 10.38 -27.87
N LEU A 444 -11.80 9.45 -27.38
CA LEU A 444 -12.28 8.13 -26.97
C LEU A 444 -13.03 8.27 -25.64
N ARG A 445 -14.35 8.09 -25.64
CA ARG A 445 -15.20 8.26 -24.44
C ARG A 445 -15.83 6.95 -23.92
N ASP A 446 -15.97 5.93 -24.77
CA ASP A 446 -16.54 4.65 -24.35
C ASP A 446 -15.53 3.85 -23.51
N PRO A 447 -15.90 3.35 -22.31
CA PRO A 447 -14.98 2.60 -21.45
C PRO A 447 -14.42 1.32 -22.08
N LYS A 448 -15.17 0.64 -22.96
CA LYS A 448 -14.71 -0.59 -23.65
C LYS A 448 -13.68 -0.25 -24.72
N ASP A 449 -13.87 0.85 -25.46
CA ASP A 449 -12.89 1.32 -26.44
C ASP A 449 -11.60 1.80 -25.76
N ILE A 450 -11.69 2.50 -24.63
CA ILE A 450 -10.52 2.90 -23.84
C ILE A 450 -9.80 1.67 -23.28
N ARG A 451 -10.53 0.71 -22.69
CA ARG A 451 -9.98 -0.57 -22.22
C ARG A 451 -9.24 -1.31 -23.33
N LYS A 452 -9.83 -1.36 -24.53
CA LYS A 452 -9.20 -1.94 -25.73
C LYS A 452 -7.95 -1.17 -26.18
N ALA A 453 -7.96 0.16 -26.10
CA ALA A 453 -6.78 0.99 -26.39
C ALA A 453 -5.64 0.73 -25.40
N LEU A 454 -5.92 0.69 -24.10
CA LEU A 454 -4.95 0.31 -23.05
C LEU A 454 -4.38 -1.10 -23.28
N THR A 455 -5.23 -2.09 -23.61
CA THR A 455 -4.78 -3.44 -23.99
C THR A 455 -3.83 -3.40 -25.19
N GLY A 456 -4.12 -2.59 -26.21
CA GLY A 456 -3.22 -2.39 -27.36
C GLY A 456 -1.89 -1.69 -27.02
N MET A 457 -1.85 -0.93 -25.92
CA MET A 457 -0.65 -0.30 -25.36
C MET A 457 0.07 -1.18 -24.34
N SER A 458 -0.39 -2.41 -24.11
CA SER A 458 0.20 -3.34 -23.14
C SER A 458 1.00 -4.45 -23.83
N ILE A 459 1.80 -5.17 -23.04
CA ILE A 459 2.30 -6.52 -23.34
C ILE A 459 1.62 -7.53 -22.41
N ASP A 460 1.37 -8.74 -22.89
CA ASP A 460 0.85 -9.82 -22.06
C ASP A 460 2.01 -10.61 -21.45
N ILE A 461 2.22 -10.44 -20.15
CA ILE A 461 3.29 -11.11 -19.39
C ILE A 461 2.90 -12.53 -18.95
N ASN A 462 1.81 -13.10 -19.46
CA ASN A 462 1.47 -14.53 -19.31
C ASN A 462 1.90 -15.36 -20.53
N THR A 463 2.69 -14.79 -21.45
CA THR A 463 3.14 -15.45 -22.68
C THR A 463 4.47 -16.21 -22.50
N PRO A 464 4.69 -17.38 -23.14
CA PRO A 464 5.90 -18.20 -22.92
C PRO A 464 7.25 -17.51 -23.21
N ASP A 465 7.25 -16.47 -24.04
CA ASP A 465 8.44 -15.69 -24.38
C ASP A 465 8.83 -14.73 -23.23
N HIS A 466 7.86 -14.32 -22.41
CA HIS A 466 8.07 -13.59 -21.16
C HIS A 466 8.13 -14.62 -20.02
N LYS A 467 9.35 -14.95 -19.55
CA LYS A 467 9.58 -16.00 -18.53
C LYS A 467 9.20 -15.59 -17.09
N THR A 468 8.07 -14.93 -16.95
CA THR A 468 7.40 -14.58 -15.70
C THR A 468 6.62 -15.81 -15.22
N TYR A 469 7.15 -16.51 -14.20
CA TYR A 469 6.59 -17.76 -13.68
C TYR A 469 5.32 -17.53 -12.82
N ILE A 470 4.24 -17.03 -13.44
CA ILE A 470 2.95 -16.83 -12.77
C ILE A 470 2.44 -18.20 -12.29
N LYS A 471 2.61 -18.50 -11.00
CA LYS A 471 2.14 -19.74 -10.38
C LYS A 471 0.63 -19.69 -10.19
N GLY A 472 -0.11 -20.21 -11.16
CA GLY A 472 -1.55 -20.43 -11.05
C GLY A 472 -2.18 -20.92 -12.35
N ASN A 473 -3.42 -21.42 -12.26
CA ASN A 473 -4.24 -21.76 -13.42
C ASN A 473 -5.02 -20.55 -13.97
N ASP A 474 -4.57 -19.30 -13.71
CA ASP A 474 -5.25 -18.14 -14.30
C ASP A 474 -4.85 -18.02 -15.78
N SER A 475 -5.80 -18.37 -16.64
CA SER A 475 -5.67 -18.28 -18.09
C SER A 475 -5.90 -16.87 -18.63
N ARG A 476 -6.17 -15.88 -17.76
CA ARG A 476 -6.29 -14.48 -18.20
C ARG A 476 -4.91 -13.89 -18.54
N PRO A 477 -4.87 -13.02 -19.56
CA PRO A 477 -3.67 -12.25 -19.87
C PRO A 477 -3.39 -11.23 -18.76
N TYR A 478 -2.12 -10.99 -18.47
CA TYR A 478 -1.66 -9.98 -17.52
C TYR A 478 -1.12 -8.80 -18.32
N TYR A 479 -1.95 -7.77 -18.52
CA TYR A 479 -1.63 -6.65 -19.39
C TYR A 479 -0.74 -5.61 -18.69
N MET A 480 0.57 -5.73 -18.85
CA MET A 480 1.51 -4.71 -18.39
C MET A 480 1.63 -3.58 -19.42
N ILE A 481 1.39 -2.34 -19.00
CA ILE A 481 1.52 -1.14 -19.82
C ILE A 481 2.96 -1.02 -20.34
N ASP A 482 3.10 -0.83 -21.65
CA ASP A 482 4.36 -0.56 -22.34
C ASP A 482 4.38 0.93 -22.71
N PHE A 483 5.14 1.72 -21.96
CA PHE A 483 5.25 3.16 -22.18
C PHE A 483 5.80 3.54 -23.56
N GLY A 484 6.56 2.66 -24.22
CA GLY A 484 6.96 2.83 -25.62
C GLY A 484 5.77 2.67 -26.58
N LYS A 485 4.85 1.73 -26.32
CA LYS A 485 3.57 1.65 -27.07
C LYS A 485 2.66 2.84 -26.78
N VAL A 486 2.58 3.31 -25.53
CA VAL A 486 1.83 4.52 -25.15
C VAL A 486 2.35 5.73 -25.93
N LYS A 487 3.67 6.01 -25.87
CA LYS A 487 4.31 7.11 -26.61
C LYS A 487 4.07 7.00 -28.12
N ARG A 488 4.22 5.81 -28.72
CA ARG A 488 3.88 5.59 -30.15
C ARG A 488 2.40 5.88 -30.46
N ALA A 489 1.47 5.43 -29.63
CA ALA A 489 0.04 5.66 -29.84
C ALA A 489 -0.35 7.13 -29.73
N PHE A 490 0.33 7.89 -28.85
CA PHE A 490 0.16 9.33 -28.69
C PHE A 490 1.01 10.17 -29.67
N GLN A 491 1.73 9.52 -30.60
CA GLN A 491 2.60 10.15 -31.62
C GLN A 491 3.78 10.95 -31.03
N ILE A 492 4.32 10.45 -29.92
CA ILE A 492 5.35 11.12 -29.12
C ILE A 492 6.71 10.49 -29.43
N PRO A 493 7.76 11.30 -29.64
CA PRO A 493 9.12 10.78 -29.77
C PRO A 493 9.49 9.89 -28.59
N ILE A 494 10.23 8.82 -28.85
CA ILE A 494 10.85 7.99 -27.82
C ILE A 494 12.34 8.31 -27.87
N GLU A 495 12.91 8.72 -26.75
CA GLU A 495 14.35 8.95 -26.67
C GLU A 495 15.09 7.59 -26.61
N PRO A 496 16.33 7.47 -27.15
CA PRO A 496 17.00 6.18 -27.30
C PRO A 496 17.28 5.43 -25.99
N ASP A 497 17.34 6.14 -24.87
CA ASP A 497 17.53 5.64 -23.50
C ASP A 497 16.21 5.23 -22.81
N GLU A 498 15.06 5.57 -23.39
CA GLU A 498 13.72 5.15 -22.94
C GLU A 498 13.24 3.86 -23.62
N LEU A 499 13.93 3.41 -24.66
CA LEU A 499 13.65 2.13 -25.31
C LEU A 499 14.11 0.99 -24.39
N ARG A 500 13.14 0.23 -23.86
CA ARG A 500 13.42 -1.10 -23.30
C ARG A 500 14.12 -1.92 -24.38
N VAL A 501 15.30 -2.43 -24.07
CA VAL A 501 16.03 -3.34 -24.95
C VAL A 501 15.25 -4.67 -24.97
N GLU A 502 14.69 -5.00 -26.14
CA GLU A 502 14.01 -6.28 -26.43
C GLU A 502 14.98 -7.48 -26.36
#